data_AF-A0A432QBW2-F1
#
_entry.id   AF-A0A432QBW2-F1
#
_cell.length_a   1.000
_cell.length_b   1.000
_cell.length_c   1.000
_cell.angle_alpha   90.00
_cell.angle_beta   90.00
_cell.angle_gamma   90.00
#
_symmetry.space_group_name_H-M   'P 1'
#
loop_
_entity.id
_entity.type
_entity.pdbx_description
1 polymer ?
#
loop_
_entity_poly.entity_id
_entity_poly.type
_entity_poly.pdbx_seq_one_letter_code
_entity_poly.pdbx_strand_id
1 'polypeptide(L)'
;MAFFLTLMLASIFLSHSRGGVISILFALILSLFILKHLKGHKIHPLPVIFICFLLGIAAYFNWHPITQKFLSTISSQDGTLSDGRIKVWQDCIQMVHDYPLFGSGFGTFQDLYPSYKSFTDIYLYNHAHNDYIELLTDGGLVAFLLTAWFVTSIIISGWKQLQLRRDTYSLYVTTASLAGIAGILVYSVTDFNLHNGANGLYFFFLCGLVVSAGHTRHHFKNTPTLLPIIQRKTKKSRLFCLVSACLLVAVTLVMGGSFLAEKKYTHAVRISNAMMRPEKKRAMMMLLLQDARRYDPWYSKYDYALANLEQQAPDKSKALGFCISAIRKQPTETSFYTMAERLKKTTSARMDE
;
A
#
# COMPACT_ATOMS: atom_id res chain seq x y z
N MET A 1 -10.50 13.84 -24.53
CA MET A 1 -9.21 13.95 -23.81
C MET A 1 -9.16 15.19 -22.92
N ALA A 2 -9.45 16.39 -23.46
CA ALA A 2 -9.49 17.64 -22.66
C ALA A 2 -10.41 17.57 -21.45
N PHE A 3 -11.65 17.06 -21.61
CA PHE A 3 -12.61 16.89 -20.50
C PHE A 3 -12.05 16.05 -19.33
N PHE A 4 -11.41 14.92 -19.61
CA PHE A 4 -10.84 14.07 -18.57
C PHE A 4 -9.65 14.74 -17.87
N LEU A 5 -8.80 15.44 -18.64
CA LEU A 5 -7.66 16.16 -18.08
C LEU A 5 -8.11 17.33 -17.21
N THR A 6 -9.13 18.09 -17.63
CA THR A 6 -9.72 19.16 -16.82
C THR A 6 -10.38 18.62 -15.56
N LEU A 7 -11.07 17.48 -15.65
CA LEU A 7 -11.71 16.85 -14.50
C LEU A 7 -10.67 16.33 -13.49
N MET A 8 -9.61 15.69 -13.97
CA MET A 8 -8.49 15.24 -13.13
C MET A 8 -7.82 16.44 -12.44
N LEU A 9 -7.43 17.47 -13.19
CA LEU A 9 -6.84 18.68 -12.61
C LEU A 9 -7.80 19.32 -11.59
N ALA A 10 -9.06 19.55 -11.95
CA ALA A 10 -10.05 20.14 -11.04
C ALA A 10 -10.21 19.35 -9.74
N SER A 11 -10.19 18.00 -9.80
CA SER A 11 -10.29 17.16 -8.60
C SER A 11 -9.14 17.39 -7.60
N ILE A 12 -7.93 17.64 -8.09
CA ILE A 12 -6.76 17.91 -7.24
C ILE A 12 -6.88 19.28 -6.58
N PHE A 13 -7.30 20.29 -7.34
CA PHE A 13 -7.56 21.62 -6.79
C PHE A 13 -8.63 21.56 -5.69
N LEU A 14 -9.73 20.85 -5.94
CA LEU A 14 -10.81 20.67 -4.97
C LEU A 14 -10.37 19.86 -3.74
N SER A 15 -9.43 18.92 -3.91
CA SER A 15 -8.92 18.08 -2.80
C SER A 15 -8.08 18.83 -1.77
N HIS A 16 -7.57 20.03 -2.10
CA HIS A 16 -6.64 20.79 -1.27
C HIS A 16 -5.36 19.99 -0.87
N SER A 17 -5.01 18.92 -1.61
CA SER A 17 -3.84 18.09 -1.31
C SER A 17 -2.54 18.74 -1.78
N ARG A 18 -1.78 19.30 -0.83
CA ARG A 18 -0.45 19.90 -1.06
C ARG A 18 0.54 18.90 -1.69
N GLY A 19 0.58 17.68 -1.16
CA GLY A 19 1.41 16.60 -1.71
C GLY A 19 1.01 16.24 -3.14
N GLY A 20 -0.29 16.24 -3.44
CA GLY A 20 -0.80 15.93 -4.78
C GLY A 20 -0.38 16.97 -5.81
N VAL A 21 -0.46 18.26 -5.46
CA VAL A 21 0.00 19.37 -6.31
C VAL A 21 1.51 19.27 -6.58
N ILE A 22 2.33 19.05 -5.55
CA ILE A 22 3.79 18.92 -5.68
C ILE A 22 4.15 17.74 -6.59
N SER A 23 3.50 16.60 -6.40
CA SER A 23 3.79 15.37 -7.14
C SER A 23 3.48 15.48 -8.62
N ILE A 24 2.40 16.18 -8.97
CA ILE A 24 1.99 16.40 -10.37
C ILE A 24 2.86 17.45 -11.03
N LEU A 25 3.21 18.52 -10.33
CA LEU A 25 4.19 19.50 -10.81
C LEU A 25 5.52 18.81 -11.12
N PHE A 26 6.00 17.96 -10.20
CA PHE A 26 7.22 17.19 -10.40
C PHE A 26 7.12 16.27 -11.63
N ALA A 27 6.05 15.49 -11.74
CA ALA A 27 5.82 14.61 -12.89
C ALA A 27 5.77 15.39 -14.22
N LEU A 28 5.10 16.54 -14.24
CA LEU A 28 5.01 17.40 -15.43
C LEU A 28 6.39 17.94 -15.83
N ILE A 29 7.13 18.53 -14.88
CA ILE A 29 8.48 19.07 -15.12
C ILE A 29 9.40 17.96 -15.64
N LEU A 30 9.36 16.77 -15.00
CA LEU A 30 10.17 15.63 -15.41
C LEU A 30 9.81 15.16 -16.82
N SER A 31 8.53 15.07 -17.16
CA SER A 31 8.09 14.66 -18.51
C SER A 31 8.63 15.60 -19.59
N LEU A 32 8.65 16.91 -19.33
CA LEU A 32 9.11 17.93 -20.26
C LEU A 32 10.62 17.95 -20.37
N PHE A 33 11.32 17.77 -19.24
CA PHE A 33 12.76 17.60 -19.22
C PHE A 33 13.19 16.42 -20.09
N ILE A 34 12.52 15.27 -19.94
CA ILE A 34 12.76 14.08 -20.75
C ILE A 34 12.51 14.36 -22.24
N LEU A 35 11.36 14.95 -22.59
CA LEU A 35 11.02 15.25 -23.99
C LEU A 35 11.99 16.23 -24.64
N LYS A 36 12.43 17.27 -23.91
CA LYS A 36 13.40 18.26 -24.39
C LYS A 36 14.79 17.66 -24.62
N HIS A 37 15.24 16.74 -23.77
CA HIS A 37 16.56 16.12 -23.89
C HIS A 37 16.62 15.03 -24.96
N LEU A 38 15.51 14.35 -25.26
CA LEU A 38 15.49 13.25 -26.22
C LEU A 38 15.20 13.67 -27.65
N LYS A 39 14.51 14.80 -27.85
CA LYS A 39 14.28 15.37 -29.17
C LYS A 39 14.41 16.89 -29.08
N GLY A 40 15.09 17.49 -30.06
CA GLY A 40 14.99 18.92 -30.38
C GLY A 40 13.60 19.36 -30.85
N HIS A 41 12.55 18.70 -30.36
CA HIS A 41 11.16 19.07 -30.56
C HIS A 41 10.94 20.43 -29.94
N LYS A 42 10.39 21.36 -30.72
CA LYS A 42 9.94 22.66 -30.23
C LYS A 42 8.70 22.44 -29.36
N ILE A 43 8.91 22.10 -28.09
CA ILE A 43 7.84 22.10 -27.10
C ILE A 43 7.48 23.56 -26.89
N HIS A 44 6.26 23.95 -27.27
CA HIS A 44 5.77 25.28 -26.92
C HIS A 44 5.62 25.35 -25.40
N PRO A 45 6.34 26.25 -24.70
CA PRO A 45 6.35 26.28 -23.23
C PRO A 45 5.05 26.84 -22.64
N LEU A 46 4.24 27.53 -23.45
CA LEU A 46 2.98 28.19 -23.04
C LEU A 46 2.00 27.29 -22.28
N PRO A 47 1.56 26.11 -22.79
CA PRO A 47 0.65 25.23 -22.05
C PRO A 47 1.25 24.71 -20.74
N VAL A 48 2.56 24.49 -20.70
CA VAL A 48 3.26 24.08 -19.48
C VAL A 48 3.26 25.20 -18.46
N ILE A 49 3.67 26.40 -18.87
CA ILE A 49 3.71 27.57 -18.01
C ILE A 49 2.31 27.84 -17.46
N PHE A 50 1.28 27.71 -18.29
CA PHE A 50 -0.11 27.86 -17.89
C PHE A 50 -0.54 26.81 -16.84
N ILE A 51 -0.19 25.54 -17.05
CA ILE A 51 -0.49 24.47 -16.06
C ILE A 51 0.31 24.70 -14.76
N CYS A 52 1.59 25.05 -14.85
CA CYS A 52 2.42 25.39 -13.69
C CYS A 52 1.89 26.63 -12.96
N PHE A 53 1.38 27.62 -13.68
CA PHE A 53 0.77 28.83 -13.13
C PHE A 53 -0.52 28.49 -12.38
N LEU A 54 -1.41 27.69 -12.98
CA LEU A 54 -2.62 27.21 -12.31
C LEU A 54 -2.25 26.43 -11.04
N LEU A 55 -1.30 25.50 -11.13
CA LEU A 55 -0.87 24.69 -9.97
C LEU A 55 -0.18 25.56 -8.90
N GLY A 56 0.55 26.61 -9.29
CA GLY A 56 1.12 27.60 -8.39
C GLY A 56 0.06 28.42 -7.66
N ILE A 57 -1.03 28.81 -8.36
CA ILE A 57 -2.21 29.42 -7.74
C ILE A 57 -2.84 28.45 -6.74
N ALA A 58 -3.04 27.18 -7.10
CA ALA A 58 -3.53 26.14 -6.20
C ALA A 58 -2.68 26.06 -4.93
N ALA A 59 -1.35 26.01 -5.11
CA ALA A 59 -0.40 25.90 -4.01
C ALA A 59 -0.49 27.13 -3.09
N TYR A 60 -0.56 28.34 -3.66
CA TYR A 60 -0.67 29.59 -2.90
C TYR A 60 -1.93 29.64 -2.02
N PHE A 61 -3.10 29.37 -2.60
CA PHE A 61 -4.36 29.37 -1.84
C PHE A 61 -4.42 28.24 -0.80
N ASN A 62 -3.80 27.09 -1.07
CA ASN A 62 -3.72 25.97 -0.11
C ASN A 62 -2.73 26.20 1.04
N TRP A 63 -1.74 27.10 0.88
CA TRP A 63 -0.71 27.36 1.90
C TRP A 63 -1.11 28.46 2.90
N HIS A 64 -2.06 29.32 2.52
CA HIS A 64 -2.51 30.47 3.33
C HIS A 64 -3.04 30.13 4.74
N PRO A 65 -3.77 29.02 4.98
CA PRO A 65 -4.21 28.66 6.34
C PRO A 65 -3.07 28.19 7.26
N ILE A 66 -1.98 27.67 6.67
CA ILE A 66 -0.84 27.11 7.42
C ILE A 66 0.12 28.21 7.82
N THR A 67 0.37 29.22 6.98
CA THR A 67 1.23 30.35 7.38
C THR A 67 0.65 31.11 8.56
N GLN A 68 -0.67 31.30 8.58
CA GLN A 68 -1.37 31.93 9.70
C GLN A 68 -1.26 31.10 10.99
N LYS A 69 -1.41 29.78 10.90
CA LYS A 69 -1.24 28.87 12.05
C LYS A 69 0.22 28.74 12.49
N PHE A 70 1.15 28.65 11.56
CA PHE A 70 2.59 28.56 11.82
C PHE A 70 3.12 29.82 12.51
N LEU A 71 2.68 31.00 12.07
CA LEU A 71 2.99 32.27 12.75
C LEU A 71 2.37 32.33 14.16
N SER A 72 1.14 31.82 14.33
CA SER A 72 0.54 31.74 15.68
C SER A 72 1.23 30.73 16.60
N THR A 73 1.74 29.61 16.06
CA THR A 73 2.41 28.56 16.83
C THR A 73 3.86 28.92 17.18
N ILE A 74 4.58 29.67 16.34
CA ILE A 74 5.91 30.22 16.72
C ILE A 74 5.77 31.24 17.86
N SER A 75 4.61 31.88 17.99
CA SER A 75 4.32 32.87 19.03
C SER A 75 3.88 32.24 20.36
N SER A 76 3.47 30.97 20.36
CA SER A 76 3.10 30.20 21.55
C SER A 76 4.22 29.21 21.89
N GLN A 77 4.69 29.19 23.14
CA GLN A 77 5.72 28.25 23.64
C GLN A 77 5.34 26.76 23.53
N ASP A 78 4.13 26.43 23.09
CA ASP A 78 3.69 25.09 22.79
C ASP A 78 4.22 24.66 21.43
N GLY A 79 5.44 24.11 21.40
CA GLY A 79 6.15 23.58 20.23
C GLY A 79 5.49 22.38 19.54
N THR A 80 4.17 22.37 19.38
CA THR A 80 3.44 21.42 18.57
C THR A 80 3.45 21.88 17.12
N LEU A 81 4.49 21.54 16.36
CA LEU A 81 4.38 21.57 14.90
C LEU A 81 3.12 20.78 14.52
N SER A 82 2.15 21.44 13.89
CA SER A 82 0.80 20.90 13.64
C SER A 82 0.75 19.79 12.56
N ASP A 83 1.88 19.19 12.24
CA ASP A 83 1.95 17.97 11.44
C ASP A 83 2.59 16.90 12.31
N GLY A 84 1.74 16.19 13.08
CA GLY A 84 2.17 15.11 13.99
C GLY A 84 3.02 14.04 13.30
N ARG A 85 3.00 13.99 11.97
CA ARG A 85 3.83 13.16 11.11
C ARG A 85 5.31 13.26 11.40
N ILE A 86 5.87 14.45 11.68
CA ILE A 86 7.31 14.56 11.96
C ILE A 86 7.66 13.80 13.26
N LYS A 87 6.83 13.92 14.29
CA LYS A 87 7.01 13.18 15.55
C LYS A 87 6.82 11.69 15.32
N VAL A 88 5.81 11.29 14.53
CA VAL A 88 5.59 9.90 14.11
C VAL A 88 6.84 9.34 13.42
N TRP A 89 7.42 10.09 12.49
CA TRP A 89 8.63 9.66 11.76
C TRP A 89 9.84 9.53 12.69
N GLN A 90 9.97 10.39 13.69
CA GLN A 90 11.01 10.29 14.72
C GLN A 90 10.83 9.03 15.56
N ASP A 91 9.62 8.75 16.01
CA ASP A 91 9.29 7.54 16.78
C ASP A 91 9.55 6.25 15.94
N CYS A 92 9.29 6.30 14.63
CA CYS A 92 9.56 5.20 13.71
C CYS A 92 11.06 4.87 13.61
N ILE A 93 11.98 5.80 13.88
CA ILE A 93 13.43 5.52 13.86
C ILE A 93 13.76 4.43 14.87
N GLN A 94 13.14 4.48 16.05
CA GLN A 94 13.34 3.48 17.10
C GLN A 94 12.74 2.12 16.69
N MET A 95 11.58 2.12 16.03
CA MET A 95 11.00 0.89 15.46
C MET A 95 11.94 0.24 14.43
N VAL A 96 12.51 1.02 13.52
CA VAL A 96 13.47 0.52 12.51
C VAL A 96 14.74 0.00 13.18
N HIS A 97 15.19 0.63 14.27
CA HIS A 97 16.35 0.17 15.02
C HIS A 97 16.13 -1.20 15.69
N ASP A 98 14.94 -1.44 16.24
CA ASP A 98 14.60 -2.69 16.91
C ASP A 98 14.36 -3.85 15.92
N TYR A 99 13.89 -3.55 14.71
CA TYR A 99 13.60 -4.54 13.66
C TYR A 99 14.28 -4.23 12.31
N PRO A 100 15.62 -4.15 12.24
CA PRO A 100 16.33 -3.51 11.12
C PRO A 100 16.30 -4.31 9.81
N LEU A 101 16.31 -5.64 9.87
CA LEU A 101 16.46 -6.47 8.65
C LEU A 101 15.14 -6.77 7.98
N PHE A 102 14.18 -7.32 8.73
CA PHE A 102 12.91 -7.82 8.22
C PHE A 102 11.71 -6.96 8.63
N GLY A 103 11.93 -5.91 9.42
CA GLY A 103 10.84 -5.13 10.00
C GLY A 103 10.02 -5.93 11.01
N SER A 104 8.93 -5.32 11.45
CA SER A 104 7.98 -5.90 12.39
C SER A 104 6.92 -6.80 11.72
N GLY A 105 6.85 -6.78 10.39
CA GLY A 105 5.85 -7.47 9.57
C GLY A 105 4.93 -6.49 8.83
N PHE A 106 4.49 -6.84 7.63
CA PHE A 106 3.55 -5.99 6.88
C PHE A 106 2.19 -5.92 7.57
N GLY A 107 1.73 -4.70 7.84
CA GLY A 107 0.45 -4.42 8.48
C GLY A 107 0.48 -4.45 10.01
N THR A 108 1.65 -4.58 10.63
CA THR A 108 1.79 -4.53 12.10
C THR A 108 2.01 -3.11 12.64
N PHE A 109 2.15 -2.11 11.76
CA PHE A 109 2.39 -0.72 12.16
C PHE A 109 1.40 -0.24 13.21
N GLN A 110 0.10 -0.39 12.96
CA GLN A 110 -0.97 0.06 13.86
C GLN A 110 -0.91 -0.61 15.25
N ASP A 111 -0.46 -1.86 15.32
CA ASP A 111 -0.41 -2.63 16.56
C ASP A 111 0.84 -2.27 17.38
N LEU A 112 1.96 -2.02 16.70
CA LEU A 112 3.27 -1.85 17.33
C LEU A 112 3.61 -0.39 17.62
N TYR A 113 3.25 0.54 16.74
CA TYR A 113 3.55 1.97 16.87
C TYR A 113 3.12 2.58 18.23
N PRO A 114 1.96 2.22 18.83
CA PRO A 114 1.59 2.74 20.15
C PRO A 114 2.64 2.52 21.25
N SER A 115 3.47 1.48 21.17
CA SER A 115 4.56 1.22 22.12
C SER A 115 5.79 2.12 21.93
N TYR A 116 5.92 2.75 20.77
CA TYR A 116 7.04 3.64 20.40
C TYR A 116 6.68 5.12 20.44
N LYS A 117 5.38 5.42 20.54
CA LYS A 117 4.86 6.79 20.50
C LYS A 117 5.39 7.62 21.66
N SER A 118 6.14 8.69 21.36
CA SER A 118 6.81 9.54 22.36
C SER A 118 5.94 10.69 22.89
N PHE A 119 4.76 10.91 22.28
CA PHE A 119 3.87 12.02 22.60
C PHE A 119 2.45 11.56 22.92
N THR A 120 1.80 12.29 23.83
CA THR A 120 0.43 11.97 24.25
C THR A 120 -0.58 12.67 23.35
N ASP A 121 -1.43 11.88 22.69
CA ASP A 121 -2.67 12.35 22.08
C ASP A 121 -3.71 11.21 22.06
N ILE A 122 -4.94 11.55 21.66
CA ILE A 122 -6.07 10.61 21.58
C ILE A 122 -6.15 9.86 20.24
N TYR A 123 -5.24 10.12 19.31
CA TYR A 123 -5.30 9.59 17.95
C TYR A 123 -4.62 8.24 17.86
N LEU A 124 -5.31 7.33 17.15
CA LEU A 124 -4.76 6.06 16.71
C LEU A 124 -4.10 6.27 15.35
N TYR A 125 -2.80 5.98 15.27
CA TYR A 125 -2.03 6.07 14.05
C TYR A 125 -1.97 4.68 13.42
N ASN A 126 -2.63 4.52 12.28
CA ASN A 126 -2.65 3.26 11.54
C ASN A 126 -1.55 3.17 10.47
N HIS A 127 -0.94 4.30 10.09
CA HIS A 127 0.11 4.40 9.08
C HIS A 127 1.12 5.50 9.46
N ALA A 128 2.34 5.40 8.95
CA ALA A 128 3.36 6.44 9.12
C ALA A 128 3.10 7.69 8.26
N HIS A 129 2.18 7.58 7.29
CA HIS A 129 1.95 8.58 6.23
C HIS A 129 3.24 8.92 5.45
N ASN A 130 4.08 7.91 5.27
CA ASN A 130 5.28 7.94 4.45
C ASN A 130 5.59 6.48 4.09
N ASP A 131 5.31 6.08 2.85
CA ASP A 131 5.48 4.71 2.40
C ASP A 131 6.92 4.21 2.58
N TYR A 132 7.93 5.10 2.56
CA TYR A 132 9.34 4.71 2.74
C TYR A 132 9.67 4.35 4.18
N ILE A 133 9.17 5.14 5.13
CA ILE A 133 9.34 4.87 6.56
C ILE A 133 8.56 3.61 6.93
N GLU A 134 7.32 3.51 6.46
CA GLU A 134 6.48 2.35 6.74
C GLU A 134 7.05 1.07 6.12
N LEU A 135 7.60 1.13 4.91
CA LEU A 135 8.30 0.01 4.29
C LEU A 135 9.50 -0.46 5.14
N LEU A 136 10.21 0.47 5.79
CA LEU A 136 11.31 0.15 6.70
C LEU A 136 10.81 -0.42 8.04
N THR A 137 9.73 0.11 8.62
CA THR A 137 9.18 -0.42 9.89
C THR A 137 8.55 -1.80 9.71
N ASP A 138 7.93 -2.05 8.55
CA ASP A 138 7.16 -3.27 8.29
C ASP A 138 8.02 -4.36 7.66
N GLY A 139 8.87 -4.00 6.69
CA GLY A 139 9.67 -4.96 5.91
C GLY A 139 11.19 -4.83 6.08
N GLY A 140 11.65 -3.86 6.87
CA GLY A 140 13.06 -3.64 7.16
C GLY A 140 13.90 -3.27 5.94
N LEU A 141 15.21 -3.33 6.14
CA LEU A 141 16.19 -3.04 5.09
C LEU A 141 16.06 -3.97 3.89
N VAL A 142 15.65 -5.23 4.10
CA VAL A 142 15.47 -6.20 3.01
C VAL A 142 14.37 -5.76 2.06
N ALA A 143 13.18 -5.41 2.57
CA ALA A 143 12.08 -4.95 1.72
C ALA A 143 12.42 -3.62 1.03
N PHE A 144 13.09 -2.71 1.76
CA PHE A 144 13.54 -1.44 1.20
C PHE A 144 14.50 -1.63 0.02
N LEU A 145 15.55 -2.44 0.18
CA LEU A 145 16.54 -2.68 -0.87
C LEU A 145 15.95 -3.40 -2.08
N LEU A 146 15.05 -4.36 -1.87
CA LEU A 146 14.36 -5.05 -2.97
C LEU A 146 13.46 -4.09 -3.75
N THR A 147 12.73 -3.22 -3.06
CA THR A 147 11.87 -2.21 -3.67
C THR A 147 12.71 -1.18 -4.43
N ALA A 148 13.79 -0.68 -3.83
CA ALA A 148 14.73 0.23 -4.49
C ALA A 148 15.32 -0.40 -5.75
N TRP A 149 15.78 -1.65 -5.67
CA TRP A 149 16.29 -2.39 -6.83
C TRP A 149 15.24 -2.53 -7.95
N PHE A 150 14.01 -2.88 -7.60
CA PHE A 150 12.91 -2.99 -8.56
C PHE A 150 12.64 -1.64 -9.26
N VAL A 151 12.45 -0.57 -8.49
CA VAL A 151 12.17 0.77 -9.02
C VAL A 151 13.32 1.25 -9.91
N THR A 152 14.56 1.13 -9.45
CA THR A 152 15.75 1.50 -10.23
C THR A 152 15.85 0.68 -11.51
N SER A 153 15.52 -0.61 -11.49
CA SER A 153 15.52 -1.46 -12.68
C SER A 153 14.51 -0.99 -13.73
N ILE A 154 13.29 -0.60 -13.31
CA ILE A 154 12.26 -0.04 -14.19
C ILE A 154 12.72 1.30 -14.79
N ILE A 155 13.28 2.20 -13.97
CA ILE A 155 13.78 3.50 -14.43
C ILE A 155 14.91 3.32 -15.45
N ILE A 156 15.90 2.47 -15.17
CA ILE A 156 17.01 2.18 -16.08
C ILE A 156 16.49 1.58 -17.40
N SER A 157 15.55 0.63 -17.33
CA SER A 157 14.94 0.02 -18.51
C SER A 157 14.23 1.06 -19.37
N GLY A 158 13.38 1.90 -18.76
CA GLY A 158 12.68 2.98 -19.45
C GLY A 158 13.66 4.00 -20.06
N TRP A 159 14.71 4.38 -19.33
CA TRP A 159 15.71 5.33 -19.82
C TRP A 159 16.48 4.81 -21.03
N LYS A 160 16.91 3.54 -20.99
CA LYS A 160 17.57 2.88 -22.14
C LYS A 160 16.65 2.87 -23.36
N GLN A 161 15.36 2.57 -23.15
CA GLN A 161 14.40 2.57 -24.24
C GLN A 161 14.21 3.97 -24.86
N LEU A 162 14.14 4.99 -24.03
CA LEU A 162 14.05 6.39 -24.47
C LEU A 162 15.24 6.81 -25.34
N GLN A 163 16.44 6.30 -25.06
CA GLN A 163 17.65 6.56 -25.85
C GLN A 163 17.69 5.77 -27.18
N LEU A 164 17.15 4.55 -27.20
CA LEU A 164 17.27 3.64 -28.34
C LEU A 164 16.11 3.76 -29.35
N ARG A 165 14.91 4.14 -28.90
CA ARG A 165 13.71 4.16 -29.74
C ARG A 165 13.50 5.52 -30.40
N ARG A 166 13.06 5.49 -31.66
CA ARG A 166 12.72 6.69 -32.45
C ARG A 166 11.22 6.87 -32.68
N ASP A 167 10.43 5.81 -32.46
CA ASP A 167 8.98 5.82 -32.58
C ASP A 167 8.35 6.80 -31.58
N THR A 168 7.60 7.77 -32.10
CA THR A 168 7.04 8.87 -31.30
C THR A 168 6.01 8.37 -30.28
N TYR A 169 5.20 7.37 -30.64
CA TYR A 169 4.22 6.79 -29.72
C TYR A 169 4.91 6.10 -28.53
N SER A 170 5.88 5.22 -28.78
CA SER A 170 6.67 4.54 -27.74
C SER A 170 7.33 5.56 -26.79
N LEU A 171 7.90 6.64 -27.33
CA LEU A 171 8.51 7.69 -26.51
C LEU A 171 7.51 8.40 -25.61
N TYR A 172 6.35 8.83 -26.13
CA TYR A 172 5.34 9.50 -25.31
C TYR A 172 4.78 8.61 -24.20
N VAL A 173 4.46 7.36 -24.51
CA VAL A 173 3.95 6.40 -23.51
C VAL A 173 4.99 6.14 -22.43
N THR A 174 6.26 5.96 -22.81
CA THR A 174 7.35 5.69 -21.85
C THR A 174 7.62 6.90 -20.97
N THR A 175 7.68 8.10 -21.55
CA THR A 175 7.88 9.35 -20.80
C THR A 175 6.72 9.61 -19.83
N ALA A 176 5.47 9.46 -20.29
CA ALA A 176 4.30 9.63 -19.43
C ALA A 176 4.28 8.60 -18.28
N SER A 177 4.65 7.35 -18.57
CA SER A 177 4.69 6.29 -17.56
C SER A 177 5.79 6.51 -16.52
N LEU A 178 7.01 6.88 -16.95
CA LEU A 178 8.11 7.23 -16.04
C LEU A 178 7.78 8.45 -15.18
N ALA A 179 7.16 9.48 -15.78
CA ALA A 179 6.71 10.67 -15.06
C ALA A 179 5.63 10.33 -14.02
N GLY A 180 4.67 9.46 -14.37
CA GLY A 180 3.64 8.99 -13.45
C GLY A 180 4.21 8.16 -12.29
N ILE A 181 5.13 7.23 -12.56
CA ILE A 181 5.86 6.48 -11.53
C ILE A 181 6.57 7.45 -10.58
N ALA A 182 7.30 8.41 -11.14
CA ALA A 182 8.02 9.41 -10.35
C ALA A 182 7.07 10.27 -9.49
N GLY A 183 5.92 10.67 -10.04
CA GLY A 183 4.89 11.39 -9.30
C GLY A 183 4.34 10.60 -8.11
N ILE A 184 4.05 9.31 -8.30
CA ILE A 184 3.60 8.41 -7.22
C ILE A 184 4.69 8.30 -6.13
N LEU A 185 5.95 8.10 -6.52
CA LEU A 185 7.07 8.01 -5.58
C LEU A 185 7.29 9.31 -4.79
N VAL A 186 7.09 10.47 -5.41
CA VAL A 186 7.14 11.76 -4.69
C VAL A 186 5.98 11.88 -3.71
N TYR A 187 4.77 11.48 -4.11
CA TYR A 187 3.59 11.53 -3.24
C TYR A 187 3.74 10.64 -2.00
N SER A 188 4.35 9.45 -2.18
CA SER A 188 4.69 8.47 -1.15
C SER A 188 5.60 8.99 -0.03
N VAL A 189 6.25 10.16 -0.18
CA VAL A 189 6.98 10.82 0.91
C VAL A 189 6.03 11.41 1.96
N THR A 190 4.85 11.83 1.51
CA THR A 190 3.87 12.56 2.32
C THR A 190 2.59 11.78 2.56
N ASP A 191 2.49 10.57 2.02
CA ASP A 191 1.31 9.72 2.14
C ASP A 191 1.69 8.23 2.09
N PHE A 192 0.73 7.37 2.44
CA PHE A 192 0.85 5.91 2.44
C PHE A 192 0.15 5.30 1.21
N ASN A 193 0.26 5.95 0.07
CA ASN A 193 -0.59 5.67 -1.09
C ASN A 193 -0.38 4.26 -1.66
N LEU A 194 0.81 3.66 -1.55
CA LEU A 194 1.07 2.32 -2.08
C LEU A 194 0.43 1.20 -1.24
N HIS A 195 0.11 1.47 0.03
CA HIS A 195 -0.68 0.57 0.87
C HIS A 195 -2.14 0.47 0.39
N ASN A 196 -2.64 1.49 -0.31
CA ASN A 196 -3.93 1.40 -0.98
C ASN A 196 -3.78 0.60 -2.30
N GLY A 197 -4.33 -0.61 -2.31
CA GLY A 197 -4.19 -1.55 -3.43
C GLY A 197 -4.61 -0.99 -4.80
N ALA A 198 -5.56 -0.05 -4.85
CA ALA A 198 -5.95 0.60 -6.10
C ALA A 198 -4.81 1.45 -6.70
N ASN A 199 -4.12 2.22 -5.86
CA ASN A 199 -2.97 3.03 -6.27
C ASN A 199 -1.77 2.16 -6.63
N GLY A 200 -1.54 1.09 -5.84
CA GLY A 200 -0.52 0.09 -6.15
C GLY A 200 -0.73 -0.55 -7.53
N LEU A 201 -1.98 -0.85 -7.89
CA LEU A 201 -2.32 -1.38 -9.22
C LEU A 201 -1.96 -0.38 -10.34
N TYR A 202 -2.26 0.91 -10.18
CA TYR A 202 -1.84 1.93 -11.15
C TYR A 202 -0.32 2.04 -11.25
N PHE A 203 0.39 2.00 -10.13
CA PHE A 203 1.85 2.01 -10.12
C PHE A 203 2.44 0.85 -10.93
N PHE A 204 2.00 -0.39 -10.67
CA PHE A 204 2.47 -1.56 -11.41
C PHE A 204 2.00 -1.57 -12.87
N PHE A 205 0.83 -1.02 -13.17
CA PHE A 205 0.36 -0.82 -14.54
C PHE A 205 1.30 0.12 -15.32
N LEU A 206 1.71 1.25 -14.73
CA LEU A 206 2.69 2.15 -15.34
C LEU A 206 4.06 1.48 -15.53
N CYS A 207 4.53 0.69 -14.55
CA CYS A 207 5.75 -0.11 -14.71
C CYS A 207 5.64 -1.09 -15.89
N GLY A 208 4.48 -1.75 -16.04
CA GLY A 208 4.17 -2.62 -17.17
C GLY A 208 4.15 -1.87 -18.50
N LEU A 209 3.61 -0.64 -18.53
CA LEU A 209 3.64 0.21 -19.72
C LEU A 209 5.05 0.64 -20.10
N VAL A 210 5.92 0.98 -19.14
CA VAL A 210 7.33 1.29 -19.42
C VAL A 210 7.98 0.13 -20.15
N VAL A 211 7.81 -1.11 -19.65
CA VAL A 211 8.41 -2.29 -20.29
C VAL A 211 7.74 -2.57 -21.64
N SER A 212 6.41 -2.57 -21.72
CA SER A 212 5.64 -2.92 -22.92
C SER A 212 5.85 -1.94 -24.07
N ALA A 213 5.90 -0.64 -23.78
CA ALA A 213 6.14 0.41 -24.78
C ALA A 213 7.46 0.18 -25.54
N GLY A 214 8.44 -0.51 -24.91
CA GLY A 214 9.70 -0.85 -25.52
C GLY A 214 9.60 -1.89 -26.62
N HIS A 215 8.53 -2.66 -26.65
CA HIS A 215 8.28 -3.70 -27.64
C HIS A 215 7.26 -3.31 -28.71
N THR A 216 6.60 -2.15 -28.57
CA THR A 216 5.59 -1.67 -29.52
C THR A 216 6.24 -1.07 -30.77
N ARG A 217 5.90 -1.60 -31.95
CA ARG A 217 6.27 -1.03 -33.27
C ARG A 217 5.02 -0.50 -33.98
N HIS A 218 4.44 0.60 -33.50
CA HIS A 218 3.19 1.10 -34.07
C HIS A 218 3.37 1.63 -35.51
N HIS A 219 4.42 2.43 -35.76
CA HIS A 219 4.68 2.99 -37.09
C HIS A 219 5.26 2.01 -38.12
N PHE A 220 5.93 0.95 -37.67
CA PHE A 220 6.65 -0.01 -38.50
C PHE A 220 6.00 -1.40 -38.49
N LYS A 221 4.69 -1.46 -38.22
CA LYS A 221 3.96 -2.72 -38.06
C LYS A 221 3.95 -3.55 -39.35
N ASN A 222 3.96 -2.87 -40.50
CA ASN A 222 3.90 -3.49 -41.83
C ASN A 222 5.27 -3.58 -42.54
N THR A 223 6.35 -3.03 -41.97
CA THR A 223 7.68 -3.14 -42.57
C THR A 223 8.39 -4.39 -42.04
N PRO A 224 8.82 -5.31 -42.93
CA PRO A 224 9.53 -6.50 -42.52
C PRO A 224 10.81 -6.11 -41.79
N THR A 225 11.09 -6.77 -40.67
CA THR A 225 12.35 -6.58 -39.93
C THR A 225 13.47 -7.33 -40.65
N LEU A 226 14.55 -6.64 -41.00
CA LEU A 226 15.78 -7.26 -41.51
C LEU A 226 16.56 -8.03 -40.43
N LEU A 227 16.19 -7.84 -39.16
CA LEU A 227 16.74 -8.63 -38.06
C LEU A 227 16.20 -10.05 -38.17
N PRO A 228 17.06 -11.08 -38.07
CA PRO A 228 16.60 -12.46 -37.99
C PRO A 228 15.68 -12.58 -36.77
N ILE A 229 14.60 -13.35 -36.90
CA ILE A 229 13.77 -13.72 -35.74
C ILE A 229 14.67 -14.54 -34.84
N ILE A 230 15.24 -13.91 -33.81
CA ILE A 230 15.99 -14.62 -32.78
C ILE A 230 14.95 -15.41 -31.99
N GLN A 231 14.67 -16.64 -32.41
CA GLN A 231 13.89 -17.63 -31.64
C GLN A 231 14.70 -18.10 -30.42
N ARG A 232 15.12 -17.17 -29.54
CA ARG A 232 15.68 -17.54 -28.24
C ARG A 232 14.57 -17.79 -27.24
N LYS A 233 13.75 -18.82 -27.47
CA LYS A 233 13.07 -19.51 -26.36
C LYS A 233 14.12 -20.34 -25.62
N THR A 234 15.02 -19.67 -24.91
CA THR A 234 15.99 -20.34 -24.04
C THR A 234 15.22 -21.08 -22.96
N LYS A 235 15.70 -22.25 -22.51
CA LYS A 235 15.08 -23.00 -21.39
C LYS A 235 14.80 -22.09 -20.17
N LYS A 236 15.66 -21.08 -19.95
CA LYS A 236 15.54 -20.04 -18.91
C LYS A 236 14.27 -19.19 -19.06
N SER A 237 13.89 -18.76 -20.26
CA SER A 237 12.66 -17.99 -20.50
C SER A 237 11.40 -18.81 -20.18
N ARG A 238 11.36 -20.09 -20.57
CA ARG A 238 10.22 -20.96 -20.26
C ARG A 238 10.10 -21.22 -18.77
N LEU A 239 11.23 -21.46 -18.09
CA LEU A 239 11.27 -21.62 -16.64
C LEU A 239 10.76 -20.36 -15.94
N PHE A 240 11.21 -19.18 -16.36
CA PHE A 240 10.75 -17.90 -15.79
C PHE A 240 9.24 -17.72 -15.96
N CYS A 241 8.70 -17.95 -17.17
CA CYS A 241 7.25 -17.88 -17.39
C CYS A 241 6.47 -18.88 -16.53
N LEU A 242 6.98 -20.10 -16.36
CA LEU A 242 6.35 -21.11 -15.51
C LEU A 242 6.36 -20.69 -14.04
N VAL A 243 7.50 -20.20 -13.54
CA VAL A 243 7.62 -19.68 -12.17
C VAL A 243 6.68 -18.50 -11.95
N SER A 244 6.63 -17.54 -12.88
CA SER A 244 5.71 -16.40 -12.81
C SER A 244 4.24 -16.84 -12.84
N ALA A 245 3.89 -17.84 -13.67
CA ALA A 245 2.54 -18.38 -13.73
C ALA A 245 2.16 -19.10 -12.43
N CYS A 246 3.04 -19.94 -11.89
CA CYS A 246 2.84 -20.60 -10.59
C CYS A 246 2.67 -19.58 -9.46
N LEU A 247 3.50 -18.52 -9.45
CA LEU A 247 3.40 -17.46 -8.46
C LEU A 247 2.09 -16.68 -8.59
N LEU A 248 1.66 -16.36 -9.81
CA LEU A 248 0.38 -15.70 -10.06
C LEU A 248 -0.79 -16.57 -9.60
N VAL A 249 -0.78 -17.87 -9.88
CA VAL A 249 -1.82 -18.81 -9.42
C VAL A 249 -1.82 -18.89 -7.90
N ALA A 250 -0.65 -19.00 -7.26
CA ALA A 250 -0.54 -19.03 -5.80
C ALA A 250 -1.10 -17.75 -5.16
N VAL A 251 -0.70 -16.58 -5.66
CA VAL A 251 -1.22 -15.28 -5.18
C VAL A 251 -2.73 -15.19 -5.37
N THR A 252 -3.24 -15.62 -6.53
CA THR A 252 -4.68 -15.59 -6.82
C THR A 252 -5.45 -16.52 -5.90
N LEU A 253 -4.92 -17.70 -5.58
CA LEU A 253 -5.53 -18.64 -4.64
C LEU A 253 -5.55 -18.08 -3.21
N VAL A 254 -4.44 -17.48 -2.75
CA VAL A 254 -4.37 -16.86 -1.41
C VAL A 254 -5.35 -15.69 -1.32
N MET A 255 -5.30 -14.75 -2.26
CA MET A 255 -6.18 -13.56 -2.27
C MET A 255 -7.66 -13.95 -2.45
N GLY A 256 -7.94 -14.93 -3.32
CA GLY A 256 -9.28 -15.48 -3.49
C GLY A 256 -9.80 -16.17 -2.23
N GLY A 257 -8.92 -16.89 -1.50
CA GLY A 257 -9.20 -17.48 -0.19
C GLY A 257 -9.57 -16.42 0.84
N SER A 258 -8.75 -15.39 1.02
CA SER A 258 -9.03 -14.28 1.94
C SER A 258 -10.34 -13.55 1.60
N PHE A 259 -10.63 -13.33 0.31
CA PHE A 259 -11.91 -12.73 -0.10
C PHE A 259 -13.12 -13.60 0.26
N LEU A 260 -13.04 -14.91 0.01
CA LEU A 260 -14.09 -15.86 0.39
C LEU A 260 -14.25 -15.94 1.92
N ALA A 261 -13.14 -15.95 2.66
CA ALA A 261 -13.13 -15.95 4.12
C ALA A 261 -13.81 -14.70 4.68
N GLU A 262 -13.49 -13.52 4.15
CA GLU A 262 -14.10 -12.26 4.57
C GLU A 262 -15.60 -12.22 4.31
N LYS A 263 -16.06 -12.77 3.18
CA LYS A 263 -17.50 -12.92 2.90
C LYS A 263 -18.20 -13.81 3.94
N LYS A 264 -17.54 -14.87 4.41
CA LYS A 264 -18.07 -15.76 5.45
C LYS A 264 -18.07 -15.09 6.81
N TYR A 265 -16.98 -14.40 7.15
CA TYR A 265 -16.83 -13.66 8.41
C TYR A 265 -17.86 -12.54 8.54
N THR A 266 -18.01 -11.70 7.51
CA THR A 266 -19.02 -10.64 7.50
C THR A 266 -20.44 -11.19 7.60
N HIS A 267 -20.71 -12.36 7.01
CA HIS A 267 -22.00 -13.05 7.20
C HIS A 267 -22.19 -13.51 8.65
N ALA A 268 -21.16 -14.05 9.30
CA ALA A 268 -21.22 -14.41 10.72
C ALA A 268 -21.49 -13.19 11.61
N VAL A 269 -20.87 -12.03 11.32
CA VAL A 269 -21.13 -10.77 12.03
C VAL A 269 -22.57 -10.29 11.85
N ARG A 270 -23.14 -10.39 10.63
CA ARG A 270 -24.56 -10.06 10.41
C ARG A 270 -25.49 -10.96 11.23
N ILE A 271 -25.18 -12.26 11.31
CA ILE A 271 -25.92 -13.22 12.15
C ILE A 271 -25.79 -12.88 13.63
N SER A 272 -24.62 -12.39 14.06
CA SER A 272 -24.40 -11.90 15.43
C SER A 272 -25.39 -10.78 15.81
N ASN A 273 -25.84 -10.00 14.84
CA ASN A 273 -26.78 -8.89 15.08
C ASN A 273 -28.25 -9.24 14.77
N ALA A 274 -28.51 -10.44 14.21
CA ALA A 274 -29.85 -10.88 13.86
C ALA A 274 -30.64 -11.40 15.08
N MET A 275 -31.94 -11.15 15.09
CA MET A 275 -32.87 -11.75 16.06
C MET A 275 -33.13 -13.22 15.69
N MET A 276 -32.42 -14.12 16.37
CA MET A 276 -32.55 -15.57 16.23
C MET A 276 -32.41 -16.27 17.58
N ARG A 277 -32.90 -17.52 17.67
CA ARG A 277 -32.68 -18.36 18.85
C ARG A 277 -31.17 -18.51 19.12
N PRO A 278 -30.71 -18.36 20.37
CA PRO A 278 -29.28 -18.37 20.71
C PRO A 278 -28.50 -19.60 20.21
N GLU A 279 -29.10 -20.79 20.32
CA GLU A 279 -28.47 -22.04 19.88
C GLU A 279 -28.24 -22.09 18.36
N LYS A 280 -29.27 -21.74 17.58
CA LYS A 280 -29.20 -21.71 16.11
C LYS A 280 -28.20 -20.65 15.64
N LYS A 281 -28.19 -19.49 16.31
CA LYS A 281 -27.25 -18.40 16.07
C LYS A 281 -25.81 -18.86 16.28
N ARG A 282 -25.52 -19.47 17.43
CA ARG A 282 -24.19 -19.99 17.76
C ARG A 282 -23.72 -21.04 16.75
N ALA A 283 -24.56 -22.03 16.44
CA ALA A 283 -24.22 -23.09 15.49
C ALA A 283 -23.87 -22.53 14.09
N MET A 284 -24.67 -21.58 13.59
CA MET A 284 -24.44 -21.00 12.27
C MET A 284 -23.20 -20.10 12.23
N MET A 285 -22.95 -19.32 13.29
CA MET A 285 -21.72 -18.53 13.39
C MET A 285 -20.48 -19.42 13.47
N MET A 286 -20.54 -20.50 14.24
CA MET A 286 -19.41 -21.44 14.37
C MET A 286 -19.05 -22.07 13.03
N LEU A 287 -20.05 -22.50 12.25
CA LEU A 287 -19.84 -23.03 10.90
C LEU A 287 -19.22 -21.99 9.96
N LEU A 288 -19.73 -20.76 9.95
CA LEU A 288 -19.21 -19.71 9.07
C LEU A 288 -17.79 -19.27 9.44
N LEU A 289 -17.46 -19.22 10.73
CA LEU A 289 -16.12 -18.87 11.19
C LEU A 289 -15.11 -19.99 10.93
N GLN A 290 -15.52 -21.26 11.04
CA GLN A 290 -14.70 -22.40 10.66
C GLN A 290 -14.44 -22.43 9.14
N ASP A 291 -15.46 -22.15 8.33
CA ASP A 291 -15.31 -21.95 6.89
C ASP A 291 -14.31 -20.82 6.59
N ALA A 292 -14.47 -19.65 7.25
CA ALA A 292 -13.56 -18.52 7.07
C ALA A 292 -12.10 -18.89 7.40
N ARG A 293 -11.89 -19.55 8.55
CA ARG A 293 -10.57 -20.08 8.95
C ARG A 293 -10.00 -21.09 7.96
N ARG A 294 -10.83 -21.87 7.27
CA ARG A 294 -10.38 -22.84 6.26
C ARG A 294 -9.92 -22.15 4.97
N TYR A 295 -10.64 -21.11 4.54
CA TYR A 295 -10.31 -20.35 3.33
C TYR A 295 -9.10 -19.42 3.55
N ASP A 296 -8.97 -18.86 4.75
CA ASP A 296 -7.83 -18.04 5.15
C ASP A 296 -7.37 -18.45 6.56
N PRO A 297 -6.39 -19.37 6.64
CA PRO A 297 -5.91 -19.91 7.91
C PRO A 297 -4.95 -18.97 8.62
N TRP A 298 -4.52 -17.86 8.04
CA TRP A 298 -3.48 -16.99 8.58
C TRP A 298 -4.05 -15.82 9.39
N TYR A 299 -5.30 -15.45 9.12
CA TYR A 299 -5.94 -14.35 9.84
C TYR A 299 -6.31 -14.75 11.28
N SER A 300 -5.88 -13.94 12.24
CA SER A 300 -6.08 -14.14 13.69
C SER A 300 -7.53 -13.95 14.13
N LYS A 301 -8.26 -13.01 13.49
CA LYS A 301 -9.61 -12.60 13.91
C LYS A 301 -10.63 -13.74 13.88
N TYR A 302 -10.47 -14.70 12.96
CA TYR A 302 -11.38 -15.85 12.90
C TYR A 302 -11.24 -16.75 14.13
N ASP A 303 -10.00 -16.99 14.58
CA ASP A 303 -9.73 -17.76 15.79
C ASP A 303 -10.21 -17.01 17.03
N TYR A 304 -9.98 -15.70 17.09
CA TYR A 304 -10.48 -14.88 18.19
C TYR A 304 -12.02 -14.84 18.26
N ALA A 305 -12.70 -14.75 17.12
CA ALA A 305 -14.16 -14.82 17.06
C ALA A 305 -14.69 -16.19 17.51
N LEU A 306 -14.02 -17.28 17.12
CA LEU A 306 -14.34 -18.63 17.62
C LEU A 306 -14.11 -18.76 19.13
N ALA A 307 -13.04 -18.17 19.67
CA ALA A 307 -12.77 -18.15 21.10
C ALA A 307 -13.90 -17.43 21.86
N ASN A 308 -14.39 -16.30 21.34
CA ASN A 308 -15.50 -15.55 21.95
C ASN A 308 -16.81 -16.33 21.97
N LEU A 309 -17.11 -17.11 20.93
CA LEU A 309 -18.29 -17.98 20.91
C LEU A 309 -18.19 -19.14 21.90
N GLU A 310 -17.00 -19.72 22.04
CA GLU A 310 -16.78 -20.88 22.92
C GLU A 310 -16.58 -20.49 24.39
N GLN A 311 -16.36 -19.21 24.71
CA GLN A 311 -16.20 -18.77 26.10
C GLN A 311 -17.45 -19.02 26.96
N GLN A 312 -18.63 -19.09 26.34
CA GLN A 312 -19.90 -19.39 27.02
C GLN A 312 -20.11 -20.89 27.26
N ALA A 313 -19.25 -21.76 26.70
CA ALA A 313 -19.34 -23.19 26.93
C ALA A 313 -18.93 -23.54 28.37
N PRO A 314 -19.47 -24.64 28.93
CA PRO A 314 -19.01 -25.15 30.22
C PRO A 314 -17.50 -25.45 30.16
N ASP A 315 -17.04 -26.11 29.11
CA ASP A 315 -15.63 -26.41 28.89
C ASP A 315 -14.93 -25.27 28.13
N LYS A 316 -14.06 -24.55 28.82
CA LYS A 316 -13.32 -23.40 28.29
C LYS A 316 -12.00 -23.79 27.60
N SER A 317 -11.63 -25.07 27.58
CA SER A 317 -10.41 -25.56 26.95
C SER A 317 -10.36 -25.24 25.46
N LYS A 318 -11.48 -25.40 24.75
CA LYS A 318 -11.61 -25.07 23.32
C LYS A 318 -11.46 -23.57 23.06
N ALA A 319 -12.09 -22.73 23.88
CA ALA A 319 -11.96 -21.28 23.79
C ALA A 319 -10.50 -20.85 23.99
N LEU A 320 -9.81 -21.43 24.98
CA LEU A 320 -8.39 -21.17 25.23
C LEU A 320 -7.52 -21.61 24.05
N GLY A 321 -7.79 -22.78 23.46
CA GLY A 321 -7.08 -23.27 22.27
C GLY A 321 -7.20 -22.34 21.07
N PHE A 322 -8.40 -21.81 20.81
CA PHE A 322 -8.60 -20.79 19.76
C PHE A 322 -7.89 -19.47 20.09
N CYS A 323 -7.93 -19.00 21.34
CA CYS A 323 -7.18 -17.82 21.78
C CYS A 323 -5.67 -17.97 21.55
N ILE A 324 -5.08 -19.11 21.92
CA ILE A 324 -3.65 -19.39 21.70
C ILE A 324 -3.34 -19.42 20.20
N SER A 325 -4.23 -19.98 19.38
CA SER A 325 -4.10 -19.96 17.91
C SER A 325 -4.11 -18.53 17.36
N ALA A 326 -4.98 -17.65 17.88
CA ALA A 326 -5.02 -16.24 17.50
C ALA A 326 -3.72 -15.50 17.90
N ILE A 327 -3.21 -15.72 19.12
CA ILE A 327 -1.94 -15.15 19.61
C ILE A 327 -0.77 -15.56 18.72
N ARG A 328 -0.69 -16.84 18.31
CA ARG A 328 0.38 -17.31 17.43
C ARG A 328 0.37 -16.64 16.06
N LYS A 329 -0.79 -16.22 15.58
CA LYS A 329 -0.95 -15.55 14.27
C LYS A 329 -0.67 -14.06 14.32
N GLN A 330 -1.04 -13.40 15.42
CA GLN A 330 -0.84 -11.98 15.62
C GLN A 330 -0.44 -11.73 17.09
N PRO A 331 0.86 -11.84 17.41
CA PRO A 331 1.36 -11.75 18.78
C PRO A 331 1.39 -10.32 19.32
N THR A 332 1.19 -9.32 18.45
CA THR A 332 1.15 -7.89 18.77
C THR A 332 -0.18 -7.44 19.40
N GLU A 333 -1.25 -8.22 19.21
CA GLU A 333 -2.59 -7.85 19.64
C GLU A 333 -2.80 -8.19 21.12
N THR A 334 -2.77 -7.17 21.98
CA THR A 334 -2.86 -7.32 23.44
C THR A 334 -4.19 -7.91 23.91
N SER A 335 -5.29 -7.63 23.20
CA SER A 335 -6.63 -8.12 23.55
C SER A 335 -6.71 -9.65 23.63
N PHE A 336 -5.90 -10.35 22.84
CA PHE A 336 -5.86 -11.82 22.82
C PHE A 336 -5.24 -12.40 24.10
N TYR A 337 -4.20 -11.75 24.64
CA TYR A 337 -3.56 -12.18 25.89
C TYR A 337 -4.49 -11.96 27.09
N THR A 338 -5.16 -10.81 27.15
CA THR A 338 -6.12 -10.49 28.22
C THR A 338 -7.25 -11.51 28.28
N MET A 339 -7.74 -11.95 27.12
CA MET A 339 -8.75 -13.01 27.03
C MET A 339 -8.18 -14.38 27.44
N ALA A 340 -6.99 -14.74 26.96
CA ALA A 340 -6.35 -16.01 27.31
C ALA A 340 -6.10 -16.14 28.81
N GLU A 341 -5.65 -15.08 29.48
CA GLU A 341 -5.42 -15.06 30.93
C GLU A 341 -6.73 -15.26 31.71
N ARG A 342 -7.81 -14.58 31.29
CA ARG A 342 -9.15 -14.73 31.87
C ARG A 342 -9.65 -16.17 31.75
N LEU A 343 -9.48 -16.79 30.57
CA LEU A 343 -9.88 -18.18 30.33
C LEU A 343 -9.06 -19.17 31.18
N LYS A 344 -7.74 -18.95 31.29
CA LYS A 344 -6.83 -19.80 32.07
C LYS A 344 -7.20 -19.83 33.55
N LYS A 345 -7.45 -18.65 34.16
CA LYS A 345 -7.91 -18.54 35.56
C LYS A 345 -9.16 -19.38 35.83
N THR A 346 -10.14 -19.32 34.93
CA THR A 346 -11.39 -20.09 35.08
C THR A 346 -11.27 -21.57 34.79
N THR A 347 -10.21 -22.01 34.09
CA THR A 347 -9.98 -23.43 33.81
C THR A 347 -9.20 -24.09 34.95
N SER A 348 -8.22 -23.37 35.53
CA SER A 348 -7.46 -23.82 36.70
C SER A 348 -8.34 -24.02 37.94
N ALA A 349 -9.22 -23.05 38.23
CA ALA A 349 -10.13 -23.12 39.37
C ALA A 349 -11.09 -24.30 39.36
N ARG A 350 -11.26 -24.98 38.21
CA ARG A 350 -12.16 -26.11 38.03
C ARG A 350 -11.45 -27.47 38.05
N MET A 351 -10.11 -27.48 38.12
CA MET A 351 -9.34 -28.71 38.34
C MET A 351 -8.95 -28.89 39.81
N ASP A 352 -9.05 -27.82 40.60
CA ASP A 352 -8.79 -27.82 42.04
C ASP A 352 -10.06 -28.10 42.89
N GLU A 353 -11.23 -28.16 42.23
CA GLU A 353 -12.52 -28.69 42.75
C GLU A 353 -12.75 -30.10 42.21
#